data_AF-A0A937ZKU5-F1
#
_entry.id   AF-A0A937ZKU5-F1
#
_cell.length_a   1.000
_cell.length_b   1.000
_cell.length_c   1.000
_cell.angle_alpha   90.00
_cell.angle_beta   90.00
_cell.angle_gamma   90.00
#
_symmetry.space_group_name_H-M   'P 1'
#
loop_
_entity.id
_entity.type
_entity.pdbx_description
1 polymer ?
#
loop_
_entity_poly.entity_id
_entity_poly.type
_entity_poly.pdbx_seq_one_letter_code
_entity_poly.pdbx_strand_id
1 'polypeptide(L)'
;MTPDEIRRVPPKILTREQREFYYANGYLHATGLIPTDWLVKLRGALASIVEQSRTIAETNENFVLDPAHKADAPRLRRLNYAADNHPVFWDFVKTSPLPDAVADLIGPDIKFREAMLNFKWARGGDEVKWHQDTSYPYTNTWPIIALVCLEDVGLEQGPLL
;
A
#
# COMPACT_ATOMS: atom_id res chain seq x y z
N MET A 1 0.44 17.15 14.87
CA MET A 1 0.21 18.53 14.36
C MET A 1 -1.24 18.63 13.89
N THR A 2 -1.86 19.80 14.00
CA THR A 2 -3.17 20.09 13.41
C THR A 2 -3.02 20.34 11.90
N PRO A 3 -4.09 20.19 11.09
CA PRO A 3 -4.03 20.54 9.66
C PRO A 3 -3.52 21.95 9.39
N ASP A 4 -3.85 22.93 10.22
CA ASP A 4 -3.40 24.31 10.05
C ASP A 4 -1.91 24.50 10.35
N GLU A 5 -1.36 23.73 11.30
CA GLU A 5 0.09 23.68 11.53
C GLU A 5 0.80 23.03 10.33
N ILE A 6 0.24 21.95 9.79
CA ILE A 6 0.81 21.23 8.65
C ILE A 6 0.81 22.11 7.39
N ARG A 7 -0.25 22.89 7.15
CA ARG A 7 -0.35 23.84 6.02
C ARG A 7 0.75 24.90 6.01
N ARG A 8 1.30 25.26 7.18
CA ARG A 8 2.40 26.23 7.30
C ARG A 8 3.75 25.63 6.95
N VAL A 9 3.86 24.30 6.94
CA VAL A 9 5.07 23.60 6.50
C VAL A 9 5.11 23.60 4.96
N PRO A 10 6.20 24.10 4.34
CA PRO A 10 6.39 23.99 2.90
C PRO A 10 6.36 22.52 2.48
N PRO A 11 5.57 22.16 1.45
CA PRO A 11 5.52 20.78 1.00
C PRO A 11 6.83 20.39 0.32
N LYS A 12 7.18 19.12 0.42
CA LYS A 12 8.34 18.52 -0.23
C LYS A 12 8.05 18.17 -1.68
N ILE A 13 6.92 17.52 -1.95
CA ILE A 13 6.61 16.96 -3.27
C ILE A 13 5.15 17.15 -3.72
N LEU A 14 4.19 17.26 -2.81
CA LEU A 14 2.79 17.49 -3.17
C LEU A 14 2.52 18.98 -3.44
N THR A 15 1.72 19.25 -4.47
CA THR A 15 1.22 20.60 -4.73
C THR A 15 0.24 21.06 -3.64
N ARG A 16 0.04 22.37 -3.52
CA ARG A 16 -0.95 22.92 -2.59
C ARG A 16 -2.36 22.41 -2.90
N GLU A 17 -2.69 22.33 -4.19
CA GLU A 17 -3.99 21.87 -4.68
C GLU A 17 -4.26 20.41 -4.28
N GLN A 18 -3.26 19.53 -4.41
CA GLN A 18 -3.37 18.13 -3.96
C GLN A 18 -3.57 18.01 -2.45
N ARG A 19 -2.88 18.83 -1.66
CA ARG A 19 -3.03 18.84 -0.19
C ARG A 19 -4.41 19.30 0.24
N GLU A 20 -4.91 20.40 -0.34
CA GLU A 20 -6.26 20.89 -0.02
C GLU A 20 -7.35 19.92 -0.50
N PHE A 21 -7.16 19.25 -1.65
CA PHE A 21 -8.06 18.17 -2.08
C PHE A 21 -8.12 17.05 -1.04
N TYR A 22 -6.98 16.59 -0.55
CA TYR A 22 -6.93 15.56 0.50
C TYR A 22 -7.68 16.00 1.76
N TYR A 23 -7.45 17.22 2.24
CA TYR A 23 -8.12 17.73 3.44
C TYR A 23 -9.64 17.89 3.28
N ALA A 24 -10.11 18.20 2.07
CA ALA A 24 -11.53 18.35 1.79
C ALA A 24 -12.25 17.01 1.59
N ASN A 25 -11.57 16.00 1.00
CA ASN A 25 -12.22 14.78 0.52
C ASN A 25 -11.81 13.50 1.28
N GLY A 26 -10.75 13.55 2.09
CA GLY A 26 -10.23 12.40 2.83
C GLY A 26 -9.40 11.42 2.00
N TYR A 27 -9.11 11.73 0.73
CA TYR A 27 -8.27 10.89 -0.15
C TYR A 27 -7.49 11.74 -1.15
N LEU A 28 -6.46 11.16 -1.75
CA LEU A 28 -5.70 11.75 -2.84
C LEU A 28 -5.28 10.68 -3.84
N HIS A 29 -5.59 10.90 -5.12
CA HIS A 29 -5.03 10.10 -6.20
C HIS A 29 -3.78 10.82 -6.76
N ALA A 30 -2.60 10.27 -6.49
CA ALA A 30 -1.32 10.85 -6.88
C ALA A 30 -0.68 10.07 -8.05
N THR A 31 -1.20 10.29 -9.26
CA THR A 31 -0.70 9.63 -10.48
C THR A 31 0.76 9.95 -10.74
N GLY A 32 1.58 8.93 -11.01
CA GLY A 32 3.00 9.10 -11.32
C GLY A 32 3.90 9.47 -10.13
N LEU A 33 3.37 9.43 -8.89
CA LEU A 33 4.16 9.70 -7.68
C LEU A 33 5.31 8.71 -7.49
N ILE A 34 5.10 7.45 -7.87
CA ILE A 34 6.10 6.39 -7.75
C ILE A 34 6.82 6.23 -9.10
N PRO A 35 8.14 6.48 -9.14
CA PRO A 35 8.94 6.30 -10.34
C PRO A 35 8.92 4.86 -10.88
N THR A 36 9.06 4.71 -12.20
CA THR A 36 9.00 3.40 -12.88
C THR A 36 10.09 2.44 -12.41
N ASP A 37 11.29 2.93 -12.06
CA ASP A 37 12.38 2.09 -11.54
C ASP A 37 12.03 1.46 -10.19
N TRP A 38 11.28 2.17 -9.33
CA TRP A 38 10.70 1.60 -8.12
C TRP A 38 9.67 0.51 -8.45
N LEU A 39 8.77 0.76 -9.41
CA LEU A 39 7.79 -0.24 -9.83
C LEU A 39 8.47 -1.52 -10.34
N VAL A 40 9.55 -1.41 -11.13
CA VAL A 40 10.34 -2.57 -11.59
C VAL A 40 10.89 -3.37 -10.41
N LYS A 41 11.50 -2.71 -9.41
CA LYS A 41 12.03 -3.38 -8.21
C LYS A 41 10.93 -4.07 -7.41
N LEU A 42 9.82 -3.39 -7.17
CA LEU A 42 8.69 -3.91 -6.42
C LEU A 42 8.04 -5.11 -7.12
N ARG A 43 7.87 -5.05 -8.44
CA ARG A 43 7.36 -6.18 -9.25
C ARG A 43 8.31 -7.38 -9.22
N GLY A 44 9.63 -7.14 -9.26
CA GLY A 44 10.62 -8.21 -9.09
C GLY A 44 10.53 -8.89 -7.72
N ALA A 45 10.42 -8.09 -6.65
CA ALA A 45 10.21 -8.60 -5.29
C ALA A 45 8.89 -9.38 -5.16
N LEU A 46 7.81 -8.85 -5.75
CA LEU A 46 6.50 -9.49 -5.80
C LEU A 46 6.58 -10.86 -6.48
N ALA A 47 7.25 -10.96 -7.64
CA ALA A 47 7.44 -12.22 -8.35
C ALA A 47 8.21 -13.25 -7.51
N SER A 48 9.26 -12.81 -6.80
CA SER A 48 10.01 -13.68 -5.87
C SER A 48 9.13 -14.22 -4.73
N ILE A 49 8.27 -13.37 -4.15
CA ILE A 49 7.30 -13.78 -3.11
C ILE A 49 6.30 -14.80 -3.65
N VAL A 50 5.76 -14.57 -4.84
CA VAL A 50 4.82 -15.51 -5.47
C VAL A 50 5.52 -16.85 -5.74
N GLU A 51 6.78 -16.85 -6.19
CA GLU A 51 7.55 -18.07 -6.40
C GLU A 51 7.82 -18.82 -5.07
N GLN A 52 8.20 -18.11 -4.01
CA GLN A 52 8.37 -18.69 -2.68
C GLN A 52 7.09 -19.34 -2.17
N SER A 53 5.92 -18.75 -2.49
CA SER A 53 4.64 -19.28 -2.04
C SER A 53 4.35 -20.70 -2.54
N ARG A 54 5.00 -21.18 -3.61
CA ARG A 54 4.81 -22.55 -4.12
C ARG A 54 5.11 -23.64 -3.10
N THR A 55 6.01 -23.37 -2.14
CA THR A 55 6.39 -24.33 -1.10
C THR A 55 5.50 -24.24 0.14
N ILE A 56 4.54 -23.31 0.16
CA ILE A 56 3.64 -23.06 1.27
C ILE A 56 2.35 -23.84 1.06
N ALA A 57 2.17 -24.92 1.82
CA ALA A 57 1.01 -25.79 1.67
C ALA A 57 -0.27 -25.19 2.29
N GLU A 58 -0.13 -24.38 3.34
CA GLU A 58 -1.25 -23.85 4.12
C GLU A 58 -1.02 -22.38 4.48
N THR A 59 -2.12 -21.63 4.64
CA THR A 59 -2.05 -20.23 5.11
C THR A 59 -1.36 -20.15 6.46
N ASN A 60 -0.49 -19.16 6.63
CA ASN A 60 0.19 -18.89 7.89
C ASN A 60 0.15 -17.39 8.20
N GLU A 61 0.92 -16.96 9.21
CA GLU A 61 0.97 -15.58 9.67
C GLU A 61 1.35 -14.59 8.55
N ASN A 62 2.22 -15.00 7.62
CA ASN A 62 2.72 -14.12 6.57
C ASN A 62 1.97 -14.36 5.25
N PHE A 63 1.86 -15.61 4.81
CA PHE A 63 1.28 -15.99 3.53
C PHE A 63 -0.18 -16.39 3.68
N VAL A 64 -1.08 -15.53 3.19
CA VAL A 64 -2.51 -15.83 3.10
C VAL A 64 -2.80 -16.38 1.71
N LEU A 65 -3.08 -17.68 1.62
CA LEU A 65 -3.28 -18.37 0.35
C LEU A 65 -4.69 -18.12 -0.22
N ASP A 66 -4.76 -18.06 -1.55
CA ASP A 66 -6.03 -18.14 -2.29
C ASP A 66 -6.55 -19.59 -2.29
N PRO A 67 -7.87 -19.83 -2.26
CA PRO A 67 -8.41 -21.21 -2.29
C PRO A 67 -7.95 -22.03 -3.51
N ALA A 68 -7.61 -21.38 -4.62
CA ALA A 68 -7.09 -22.04 -5.82
C ALA A 68 -5.55 -22.12 -5.86
N HIS A 69 -4.86 -21.80 -4.76
CA HIS A 69 -3.40 -21.90 -4.66
C HIS A 69 -2.92 -23.34 -4.88
N LYS A 70 -1.88 -23.51 -5.71
CA LYS A 70 -1.15 -24.77 -5.86
C LYS A 70 0.33 -24.49 -6.07
N ALA A 71 1.19 -25.47 -5.76
CA ALA A 71 2.62 -25.36 -6.01
C ALA A 71 2.97 -25.12 -7.50
N ASP A 72 2.18 -25.66 -8.43
CA ASP A 72 2.34 -25.45 -9.88
C ASP A 72 1.61 -24.19 -10.39
N ALA A 73 0.62 -23.69 -9.64
CA ALA A 73 -0.14 -22.48 -9.93
C ALA A 73 -0.28 -21.59 -8.66
N PRO A 74 0.80 -20.90 -8.23
CA PRO A 74 0.82 -20.18 -6.96
C PRO A 74 -0.10 -18.97 -7.00
N ARG A 75 -0.96 -18.86 -6.00
CA ARG A 75 -1.91 -17.75 -5.82
C ARG A 75 -1.96 -17.33 -4.35
N LEU A 76 -1.69 -16.06 -4.08
CA LEU A 76 -1.84 -15.47 -2.75
C LEU A 76 -3.09 -14.60 -2.71
N ARG A 77 -3.79 -14.51 -1.59
CA ARG A 77 -4.71 -13.39 -1.34
C ARG A 77 -3.95 -12.20 -0.78
N ARG A 78 -3.02 -12.47 0.13
CA ARG A 78 -2.23 -11.45 0.81
C ARG A 78 -0.86 -11.97 1.24
N LEU A 79 0.13 -11.09 1.21
CA LEU A 79 1.32 -11.21 2.06
C LEU A 79 1.22 -10.17 3.18
N ASN A 80 1.16 -10.61 4.42
CA ASN A 80 1.24 -9.75 5.60
C ASN A 80 2.69 -9.31 5.83
N TYR A 81 2.88 -8.14 6.44
CA TYR A 81 4.19 -7.63 6.82
C TYR A 81 5.22 -7.65 5.68
N ALA A 82 4.84 -7.15 4.50
CA ALA A 82 5.64 -7.21 3.29
C ALA A 82 7.04 -6.57 3.44
N ALA A 83 7.13 -5.48 4.21
CA ALA A 83 8.39 -4.83 4.55
C ALA A 83 9.30 -5.71 5.42
N ASP A 84 8.73 -6.57 6.27
CA ASP A 84 9.49 -7.48 7.13
C ASP A 84 9.91 -8.75 6.37
N ASN A 85 9.13 -9.14 5.37
CA ASN A 85 9.36 -10.35 4.59
C ASN A 85 10.32 -10.15 3.40
N HIS A 86 10.50 -8.92 2.89
CA HIS A 86 11.39 -8.70 1.75
C HIS A 86 12.02 -7.29 1.73
N PRO A 87 13.37 -7.18 1.64
CA PRO A 87 14.10 -5.92 1.86
C PRO A 87 13.76 -4.80 0.87
N VAL A 88 13.34 -5.13 -0.36
CA VAL A 88 12.90 -4.13 -1.34
C VAL A 88 11.67 -3.35 -0.86
N PHE A 89 10.71 -3.97 -0.16
CA PHE A 89 9.56 -3.23 0.37
C PHE A 89 9.97 -2.37 1.56
N TRP A 90 10.90 -2.84 2.41
CA TRP A 90 11.48 -2.01 3.46
C TRP A 90 12.21 -0.77 2.91
N ASP A 91 13.02 -0.97 1.87
CA ASP A 91 13.70 0.14 1.21
C ASP A 91 12.68 1.10 0.60
N PHE A 92 11.66 0.60 -0.10
CA PHE A 92 10.60 1.42 -0.68
C PHE A 92 9.87 2.29 0.35
N VAL A 93 9.45 1.74 1.49
CA VAL A 93 8.75 2.52 2.52
C VAL A 93 9.64 3.55 3.20
N LYS A 94 10.96 3.43 3.07
CA LYS A 94 11.93 4.33 3.69
C LYS A 94 12.47 5.39 2.74
N THR A 95 12.72 5.03 1.47
CA THR A 95 13.55 5.82 0.55
C THR A 95 12.84 6.21 -0.75
N SER A 96 11.63 5.71 -1.01
CA SER A 96 10.81 6.19 -2.12
C SER A 96 10.26 7.60 -1.87
N PRO A 97 9.58 8.24 -2.83
CA PRO A 97 8.87 9.50 -2.60
C PRO A 97 7.66 9.39 -1.66
N LEU A 98 7.21 8.17 -1.34
CA LEU A 98 5.99 7.95 -0.56
C LEU A 98 6.01 8.61 0.84
N PRO A 99 7.09 8.50 1.64
CA PRO A 99 7.15 9.12 2.96
C PRO A 99 7.11 10.65 2.90
N ASP A 100 7.66 11.25 1.85
CA ASP A 100 7.60 12.70 1.65
C ASP A 100 6.18 13.16 1.30
N ALA A 101 5.45 12.43 0.45
CA ALA A 101 4.04 12.72 0.19
C ALA A 101 3.18 12.58 1.45
N VAL A 102 3.42 11.54 2.26
CA VAL A 102 2.71 11.35 3.53
C VAL A 102 3.03 12.49 4.49
N ALA A 103 4.31 12.88 4.59
CA ALA A 103 4.73 13.99 5.45
C ALA A 103 4.08 15.33 5.05
N ASP A 104 3.87 15.58 3.75
CA ASP A 104 3.17 16.76 3.27
C ASP A 104 1.70 16.81 3.73
N LEU A 105 1.09 15.65 4.01
CA LEU A 105 -0.31 15.54 4.44
C LEU A 105 -0.49 15.55 5.95
N ILE A 106 0.36 14.85 6.72
CA ILE A 106 0.20 14.66 8.18
C ILE A 106 1.31 15.28 9.04
N GLY A 107 2.28 15.94 8.42
CA GLY A 107 3.43 16.53 9.09
C GLY A 107 4.68 15.65 9.04
N PRO A 108 5.85 16.18 9.40
CA PRO A 108 7.15 15.54 9.16
C PRO A 108 7.43 14.32 10.05
N ASP A 109 6.80 14.25 11.23
CA ASP A 109 7.05 13.20 12.23
C ASP A 109 6.17 11.97 11.97
N ILE A 110 6.49 11.24 10.90
CA ILE A 110 5.77 10.05 10.48
C ILE A 110 6.41 8.78 11.04
N LYS A 111 5.57 7.78 11.35
CA LYS A 111 5.99 6.45 11.75
C LYS A 111 5.36 5.41 10.82
N PHE A 112 6.19 4.59 10.21
CA PHE A 112 5.74 3.41 9.48
C PHE A 112 5.18 2.37 10.46
N ARG A 113 4.03 1.78 10.14
CA ARG A 113 3.39 0.72 10.95
C ARG A 113 3.60 -0.64 10.32
N GLU A 114 3.06 -0.83 9.14
CA GLU A 114 3.08 -2.10 8.41
C GLU A 114 2.78 -1.88 6.94
N ALA A 115 3.09 -2.88 6.12
CA ALA A 115 2.74 -2.94 4.71
C ALA A 115 2.24 -4.35 4.37
N MET A 116 1.27 -4.43 3.48
CA MET A 116 0.70 -5.69 2.99
C MET A 116 0.67 -5.68 1.47
N LEU A 117 0.88 -6.84 0.84
CA LEU A 117 0.61 -7.02 -0.58
C LEU A 117 -0.74 -7.67 -0.73
N ASN A 118 -1.67 -7.03 -1.44
CA ASN A 118 -2.99 -7.57 -1.74
C ASN A 118 -3.04 -7.99 -3.21
N PHE A 119 -3.56 -9.17 -3.46
CA PHE A 119 -3.61 -9.76 -4.80
C PHE A 119 -5.07 -9.97 -5.22
N LYS A 120 -5.41 -9.53 -6.42
CA LYS A 120 -6.67 -9.84 -7.08
C LYS A 120 -6.37 -10.60 -8.37
N TRP A 121 -6.41 -11.93 -8.29
CA TRP A 121 -6.13 -12.79 -9.43
C TRP A 121 -7.30 -12.81 -10.40
N ALA A 122 -7.01 -12.89 -11.70
CA ALA A 122 -8.04 -13.15 -12.70
C ALA A 122 -8.80 -14.46 -12.38
N ARG A 123 -10.13 -14.42 -12.58
CA ARG A 123 -11.05 -15.54 -12.30
C ARG A 123 -10.96 -16.05 -10.86
N GLY A 124 -10.71 -15.14 -9.92
CA GLY A 124 -10.74 -15.36 -8.48
C GLY A 124 -10.75 -14.02 -7.75
N GLY A 125 -10.32 -14.02 -6.49
CA GLY A 125 -10.32 -12.83 -5.63
C GLY A 125 -11.61 -12.70 -4.82
N ASP A 126 -11.44 -12.16 -3.61
CA ASP A 126 -12.53 -11.91 -2.67
C ASP A 126 -12.99 -10.45 -2.77
N GLU A 127 -14.29 -10.22 -2.58
CA GLU A 127 -14.83 -8.88 -2.39
C GLU A 127 -14.30 -8.29 -1.09
N VAL A 128 -13.81 -7.05 -1.14
CA VAL A 128 -13.52 -6.24 0.04
C VAL A 128 -14.76 -5.40 0.33
N LYS A 129 -15.49 -5.75 1.39
CA LYS A 129 -16.68 -5.00 1.80
C LYS A 129 -16.33 -3.60 2.27
N TRP A 130 -17.30 -2.69 2.20
CA TRP A 130 -17.19 -1.35 2.79
C TRP A 130 -16.81 -1.44 4.28
N HIS A 131 -15.74 -0.75 4.64
CA HIS A 131 -15.25 -0.65 6.01
C HIS A 131 -14.42 0.62 6.19
N GLN A 132 -14.11 0.95 7.44
CA GLN A 132 -13.04 1.88 7.78
C GLN A 132 -11.89 1.06 8.33
N ASP A 133 -10.67 1.29 7.86
CA ASP A 133 -9.48 0.59 8.36
C ASP A 133 -9.22 0.85 9.84
N THR A 134 -9.67 2.02 10.34
CA THR A 134 -9.52 2.40 11.74
C THR A 134 -10.81 2.20 12.52
N SER A 135 -10.91 1.05 13.21
CA SER A 135 -11.85 0.84 14.33
C SER A 135 -11.18 0.85 15.70
N TYR A 136 -9.86 1.07 15.76
CA TYR A 136 -9.05 0.99 16.97
C TYR A 136 -8.96 2.34 17.71
N PRO A 137 -8.89 2.35 19.06
CA PRO A 137 -8.84 3.56 19.87
C PRO A 137 -7.44 4.19 19.81
N TYR A 138 -7.05 4.70 18.65
CA TYR A 138 -5.85 5.53 18.55
C TYR A 138 -6.13 6.88 19.21
N THR A 139 -5.22 7.33 20.07
CA THR A 139 -5.20 8.71 20.56
C THR A 139 -4.83 9.71 19.46
N ASN A 140 -4.25 9.21 18.36
CA ASN A 140 -4.01 9.96 17.13
C ASN A 140 -4.98 9.49 16.04
N THR A 141 -5.83 10.40 15.56
CA THR A 141 -6.88 10.13 14.57
C THR A 141 -6.41 10.29 13.13
N TRP A 142 -5.12 10.46 12.87
CA TRP A 142 -4.57 10.76 11.55
C TRP A 142 -3.66 9.68 10.94
N PRO A 143 -3.93 8.37 11.08
CA PRO A 143 -3.21 7.40 10.27
C PRO A 143 -3.59 7.57 8.79
N ILE A 144 -2.63 7.39 7.91
CA ILE A 144 -2.84 7.34 6.46
C ILE A 144 -2.52 5.94 5.97
N ILE A 145 -3.35 5.46 5.05
CA ILE A 145 -3.05 4.28 4.23
C ILE A 145 -2.69 4.78 2.85
N ALA A 146 -1.51 4.39 2.40
CA ALA A 146 -1.07 4.62 1.04
C ALA A 146 -1.20 3.34 0.23
N LEU A 147 -2.07 3.34 -0.77
CA LEU A 147 -2.24 2.24 -1.70
C LEU A 147 -1.40 2.50 -2.95
N VAL A 148 -0.44 1.63 -3.22
CA VAL A 148 0.42 1.69 -4.41
C VAL A 148 0.00 0.58 -5.36
N CYS A 149 -0.57 0.95 -6.50
CA CYS A 149 -0.86 0.01 -7.57
C CYS A 149 0.45 -0.48 -8.20
N LEU A 150 0.77 -1.76 -8.01
CA LEU A 150 1.96 -2.36 -8.62
C LEU A 150 1.72 -2.71 -10.09
N GLU A 151 0.49 -3.00 -10.48
CA GLU A 151 0.07 -3.20 -11.87
C GLU A 151 -1.03 -2.19 -12.22
N ASP A 152 -1.31 -2.05 -13.51
CA ASP A 152 -2.46 -1.26 -13.95
C ASP A 152 -3.76 -1.86 -13.43
N VAL A 153 -4.69 -0.98 -13.00
CA VAL A 153 -5.98 -1.36 -12.40
C VAL A 153 -7.11 -0.71 -13.18
N GLY A 154 -7.71 -1.47 -14.10
CA GLY A 154 -8.94 -1.15 -14.80
C GLY A 154 -10.19 -1.39 -13.95
N LEU A 155 -11.34 -0.87 -14.40
CA LEU A 155 -12.62 -1.00 -13.70
C LEU A 155 -13.06 -2.46 -13.52
N GLU A 156 -12.76 -3.31 -14.50
CA GLU A 156 -13.05 -4.74 -14.52
C GLU A 156 -12.21 -5.55 -13.52
N GLN A 157 -11.13 -4.97 -13.00
CA GLN A 157 -10.24 -5.60 -12.02
C GLN A 157 -10.66 -5.31 -10.57
N GLY A 158 -11.80 -4.63 -10.38
CA GLY A 158 -12.34 -4.26 -9.08
C GLY A 158 -11.43 -3.27 -8.34
N PRO A 159 -11.29 -2.03 -8.82
CA PRO A 159 -10.49 -1.01 -8.15
C PRO A 159 -11.07 -0.66 -6.77
N LEU A 160 -10.30 0.09 -5.99
CA LEU A 160 -10.85 0.78 -4.83
C LEU A 160 -11.87 1.82 -5.31
N LEU A 161 -12.99 1.94 -4.60
CA LEU A 161 -14.10 2.85 -4.89
C LEU A 161 -14.18 3.97 -3.86
#